data_AF-R6VMW6-F1
#
_entry.id   AF-R6VMW6-F1
#
_cell.length_a   1.000
_cell.length_b   1.000
_cell.length_c   1.000
_cell.angle_alpha   90.00
_cell.angle_beta   90.00
_cell.angle_gamma   90.00
#
_symmetry.space_group_name_H-M   'P 1'
#
loop_
_entity.id
_entity.type
_entity.pdbx_description
1 polymer ?
#
loop_
_entity_poly.entity_id
_entity_poly.type
_entity_poly.pdbx_seq_one_letter_code
_entity_poly.pdbx_strand_id
1 'polypeptide(L)'
;MNELKVQQIINQRNISVRQFAEMLGITREHCYHVLRGENVSKKQLENMSRVLNLPIRDLYRTPEEIASEYDPYTIEFGRTEHYKASDIVTFSKLSGKYGALSNMSTAFPINLFGHHCYTSEHLFIALRFSGHPDIQQKVLEYKNSMWCKKTFINSKEYESYQHPHWRDNYFDIEVMKYIINLKYQQNEGFRVLLNETKGKIIVEDTTMQNSSNSALRWGCQDLQKRDLIKLTRKDIKAFISETLNKEKKKQATLKKPRAETAQKRQEQKQKKWEAIVEKVQNVYEQTLLEHCHYTLSGENAFGKILTVIRDQGYIDYHLDYPLCFFEHEIK
;
A
#
# COMPACT_ATOMS: atom_id res chain seq x y z
N MET A 1 -17.68 -32.97 -13.16
CA MET A 1 -17.96 -31.54 -13.38
C MET A 1 -17.61 -30.82 -12.09
N ASN A 2 -16.62 -29.93 -12.11
CA ASN A 2 -16.16 -29.26 -10.90
C ASN A 2 -17.27 -28.33 -10.38
N GLU A 3 -17.70 -28.56 -9.15
CA GLU A 3 -18.64 -27.71 -8.43
C GLU A 3 -17.95 -26.39 -8.06
N LEU A 4 -18.68 -25.26 -8.11
CA LEU A 4 -18.14 -23.99 -7.64
C LEU A 4 -17.82 -24.06 -6.14
N LYS A 5 -16.62 -23.62 -5.77
CA LYS A 5 -16.11 -23.59 -4.39
C LYS A 5 -16.15 -22.20 -3.78
N VAL A 6 -16.86 -21.27 -4.43
CA VAL A 6 -16.97 -19.86 -4.05
C VAL A 6 -17.44 -19.68 -2.61
N GLN A 7 -18.38 -20.49 -2.12
CA GLN A 7 -18.84 -20.41 -0.72
C GLN A 7 -17.70 -20.66 0.28
N GLN A 8 -16.83 -21.63 0.00
CA GLN A 8 -15.68 -21.94 0.86
C GLN A 8 -14.64 -20.80 0.80
N ILE A 9 -14.42 -20.24 -0.38
CA ILE A 9 -13.51 -19.11 -0.61
C ILE A 9 -13.97 -17.87 0.18
N ILE A 10 -15.25 -17.50 0.10
CA ILE A 10 -15.76 -16.33 0.84
C ILE A 10 -15.75 -16.57 2.34
N ASN A 11 -16.04 -17.79 2.80
CA ASN A 11 -15.98 -18.16 4.21
C ASN A 11 -14.55 -18.03 4.76
N GLN A 12 -13.55 -18.55 4.04
CA GLN A 12 -12.13 -18.42 4.42
C GLN A 12 -11.70 -16.95 4.52
N ARG A 13 -12.23 -16.09 3.64
CA ARG A 13 -11.95 -14.65 3.60
C ARG A 13 -12.79 -13.83 4.57
N ASN A 14 -13.59 -14.46 5.44
CA ASN A 14 -14.52 -13.80 6.36
C ASN A 14 -15.50 -12.84 5.66
N ILE A 15 -15.87 -13.14 4.42
CA ILE A 15 -16.87 -12.38 3.66
C ILE A 15 -18.22 -13.05 3.85
N SER A 16 -19.18 -12.35 4.45
CA SER A 16 -20.55 -12.85 4.56
C SER A 16 -21.24 -12.90 3.20
N VAL A 17 -22.23 -13.79 3.04
CA VAL A 17 -23.04 -13.88 1.80
C VAL A 17 -23.70 -12.54 1.46
N ARG A 18 -24.09 -11.75 2.47
CA ARG A 18 -24.65 -10.41 2.26
C ARG A 18 -23.62 -9.47 1.63
N GLN A 19 -22.41 -9.39 2.20
CA GLN A 19 -21.34 -8.56 1.65
C GLN A 19 -20.97 -9.00 0.24
N PHE A 20 -20.91 -10.32 0.01
CA PHE A 20 -20.60 -10.84 -1.31
C PHE A 20 -21.67 -10.47 -2.36
N ALA A 21 -22.95 -10.53 -2.00
CA ALA A 21 -24.06 -10.09 -2.85
C ALA A 21 -23.94 -8.58 -3.20
N GLU A 22 -23.62 -7.75 -2.19
CA GLU A 22 -23.37 -6.31 -2.36
C GLU A 22 -22.20 -6.06 -3.33
N MET A 23 -21.10 -6.80 -3.21
CA MET A 23 -19.93 -6.68 -4.11
C MET A 23 -20.24 -7.10 -5.55
N LEU A 24 -21.12 -8.09 -5.74
CA LEU A 24 -21.57 -8.54 -7.06
C LEU A 24 -22.64 -7.62 -7.68
N GLY A 25 -23.23 -6.72 -6.90
CA GLY A 25 -24.33 -5.87 -7.34
C GLY A 25 -25.64 -6.64 -7.56
N ILE A 26 -25.89 -7.70 -6.76
CA ILE A 26 -27.09 -8.55 -6.86
C ILE A 26 -27.81 -8.68 -5.51
N THR A 27 -29.04 -9.20 -5.52
CA THR A 27 -29.77 -9.48 -4.27
C THR A 27 -29.16 -10.66 -3.51
N ARG A 28 -29.39 -10.70 -2.20
CA ARG A 28 -28.90 -11.76 -1.32
C ARG A 28 -29.48 -13.13 -1.74
N GLU A 29 -30.74 -13.16 -2.12
CA GLU A 29 -31.45 -14.35 -2.59
C GLU A 29 -30.81 -14.88 -3.87
N HIS A 30 -30.52 -14.00 -4.84
CA HIS A 30 -29.83 -14.35 -6.08
C HIS A 30 -28.41 -14.85 -5.81
N CYS A 31 -27.73 -14.28 -4.82
CA CYS A 31 -26.40 -14.69 -4.42
C CYS A 31 -26.35 -16.16 -3.95
N TYR A 32 -27.38 -16.64 -3.23
CA TYR A 32 -27.45 -18.05 -2.84
C TYR A 32 -27.62 -19.00 -4.04
N HIS A 33 -28.28 -18.57 -5.12
CA HIS A 33 -28.35 -19.36 -6.36
C HIS A 33 -27.01 -19.41 -7.06
N VAL A 34 -26.32 -18.27 -7.15
CA VAL A 34 -24.97 -18.18 -7.73
C VAL A 34 -23.97 -19.06 -6.97
N LEU A 35 -24.01 -19.03 -5.64
CA LEU A 35 -23.12 -19.81 -4.77
C LEU A 35 -23.36 -21.33 -4.86
N ARG A 36 -24.58 -21.75 -5.18
CA ARG A 36 -24.93 -23.16 -5.44
C ARG A 36 -24.50 -23.65 -6.82
N GLY A 37 -24.07 -22.75 -7.70
CA GLY A 37 -23.62 -23.10 -9.03
C GLY A 37 -24.72 -23.52 -10.01
N GLU A 38 -25.98 -23.24 -9.68
CA GLU A 38 -27.13 -23.52 -10.53
C GLU A 38 -27.13 -22.53 -11.72
N ASN A 39 -26.91 -23.02 -12.95
CA ASN A 39 -27.00 -22.24 -14.21
C ASN A 39 -26.18 -20.93 -14.23
N VAL A 40 -24.93 -20.98 -13.75
CA VAL A 40 -24.05 -19.79 -13.71
C VAL A 40 -23.56 -19.43 -15.12
N SER A 41 -23.91 -18.21 -15.57
CA SER A 41 -23.46 -17.66 -16.85
C SER A 41 -21.98 -17.24 -16.83
N LYS A 42 -21.37 -17.16 -18.02
CA LYS A 42 -20.01 -16.62 -18.21
C LYS A 42 -19.81 -15.26 -17.52
N LYS A 43 -20.78 -14.35 -17.68
CA LYS A 43 -20.75 -13.02 -17.07
C LYS A 43 -20.77 -13.06 -15.54
N GLN A 44 -21.48 -14.03 -14.95
CA GLN A 44 -21.46 -14.23 -13.50
C GLN A 44 -20.11 -14.79 -13.02
N LEU A 45 -19.50 -15.71 -13.77
CA LEU A 45 -18.14 -16.19 -13.46
C LEU A 45 -17.10 -15.07 -13.55
N GLU A 46 -17.16 -14.24 -14.59
CA GLU A 46 -16.29 -13.05 -14.74
C GLU A 46 -16.49 -12.06 -13.59
N ASN A 47 -17.74 -11.79 -13.20
CA ASN A 47 -18.03 -10.91 -12.07
C ASN A 47 -17.51 -11.46 -10.74
N MET A 48 -17.69 -12.76 -10.47
CA MET A 48 -17.16 -13.41 -9.27
C MET A 48 -15.62 -13.42 -9.28
N SER A 49 -15.01 -13.75 -10.42
CA SER A 49 -13.57 -13.70 -10.62
C SER A 49 -13.01 -12.31 -10.34
N ARG A 50 -13.66 -11.25 -10.83
CA ARG A 50 -13.28 -9.86 -10.58
C ARG A 50 -13.45 -9.46 -9.11
N VAL A 51 -14.60 -9.78 -8.50
CA VAL A 51 -14.93 -9.39 -7.12
C VAL A 51 -14.09 -10.12 -6.08
N LEU A 52 -13.86 -11.41 -6.30
CA LEU A 52 -12.99 -12.23 -5.45
C LEU A 52 -11.54 -12.10 -5.86
N ASN A 53 -11.27 -11.45 -6.99
CA ASN A 53 -9.93 -11.30 -7.51
C ASN A 53 -9.23 -12.67 -7.57
N LEU A 54 -9.81 -13.57 -8.36
CA LEU A 54 -9.34 -14.93 -8.58
C LEU A 54 -9.51 -15.27 -10.06
N PRO A 55 -8.58 -16.01 -10.68
CA PRO A 55 -8.83 -16.62 -11.99
C PRO A 55 -10.13 -17.43 -11.97
N ILE A 56 -10.88 -17.43 -13.09
CA ILE A 56 -12.15 -18.18 -13.19
C ILE A 56 -11.97 -19.66 -12.82
N ARG A 57 -10.82 -20.26 -13.18
CA ARG A 57 -10.48 -21.65 -12.81
C ARG A 57 -10.49 -21.87 -11.30
N ASP A 58 -10.02 -20.90 -10.52
CA ASP A 58 -9.88 -21.03 -9.07
C ASP A 58 -11.22 -20.87 -8.34
N LEU A 59 -12.27 -20.38 -9.01
CA LEU A 59 -13.64 -20.42 -8.48
C LEU A 59 -14.14 -21.86 -8.26
N TYR A 60 -13.48 -22.85 -8.85
CA TYR A 60 -13.82 -24.27 -8.79
C TYR A 60 -12.90 -25.09 -7.87
N ARG A 61 -12.04 -24.41 -7.11
CA ARG A 61 -11.02 -25.05 -6.26
C ARG A 61 -11.24 -24.70 -4.80
N THR A 62 -10.95 -25.64 -3.93
CA THR A 62 -10.99 -25.40 -2.49
C THR A 62 -9.96 -24.35 -2.09
N PRO A 63 -10.19 -23.58 -1.02
CA PRO A 63 -9.21 -22.62 -0.54
C PRO A 63 -7.85 -23.24 -0.21
N GLU A 64 -7.83 -24.50 0.23
CA GLU A 64 -6.61 -25.28 0.50
C GLU A 64 -5.84 -25.61 -0.79
N GLU A 65 -6.53 -25.96 -1.87
CA GLU A 65 -5.93 -26.18 -3.20
C GLU A 65 -5.40 -24.87 -3.82
N ILE A 66 -6.06 -23.74 -3.53
CA ILE A 66 -5.57 -22.41 -3.93
C ILE A 66 -4.34 -22.03 -3.11
N ALA A 67 -4.37 -22.28 -1.80
CA ALA A 67 -3.29 -21.95 -0.87
C ALA A 67 -2.05 -22.85 -1.05
N SER A 68 -2.22 -24.11 -1.45
CA SER A 68 -1.11 -25.04 -1.73
C SER A 68 -0.40 -24.74 -3.05
N GLU A 69 -1.05 -24.05 -3.99
CA GLU A 69 -0.43 -23.47 -5.19
C GLU A 69 -0.05 -22.00 -5.02
N TYR A 70 -0.17 -21.43 -3.81
CA TYR A 70 0.33 -20.09 -3.53
C TYR A 70 1.85 -20.11 -3.61
N ASP A 71 2.34 -19.86 -4.81
CA ASP A 71 3.72 -19.51 -5.06
C ASP A 71 3.84 -17.99 -4.90
N PRO A 72 4.48 -17.50 -3.82
CA PRO A 72 4.76 -16.08 -3.65
C PRO A 72 5.51 -15.49 -4.86
N TYR A 73 6.21 -16.30 -5.65
CA TYR A 73 6.97 -15.83 -6.82
C TYR A 73 6.14 -15.76 -8.11
N THR A 74 4.91 -16.28 -8.13
CA THR A 74 4.02 -16.13 -9.29
C THR A 74 3.37 -14.75 -9.28
N ILE A 75 4.02 -13.81 -9.97
CA ILE A 75 3.64 -12.39 -10.05
C ILE A 75 2.57 -12.19 -11.13
N GLU A 76 1.35 -11.85 -10.71
CA GLU A 76 0.25 -11.47 -11.61
C GLU A 76 -0.20 -10.03 -11.34
N PHE A 77 -0.13 -9.15 -12.33
CA PHE A 77 -0.61 -7.77 -12.20
C PHE A 77 -2.14 -7.70 -12.17
N GLY A 78 -2.68 -6.73 -11.43
CA GLY A 78 -4.13 -6.54 -11.27
C GLY A 78 -4.80 -7.56 -10.34
N ARG A 79 -4.06 -8.54 -9.82
CA ARG A 79 -4.52 -9.49 -8.80
C ARG A 79 -4.12 -9.01 -7.40
N THR A 80 -5.11 -8.71 -6.56
CA THR A 80 -4.98 -8.75 -5.08
C THR A 80 -4.37 -10.05 -4.58
N GLU A 81 -3.24 -9.95 -3.90
CA GLU A 81 -2.53 -11.07 -3.29
C GLU A 81 -2.57 -10.99 -1.77
N HIS A 82 -2.20 -12.11 -1.14
CA HIS A 82 -2.19 -12.29 0.30
C HIS A 82 -0.82 -12.80 0.71
N TYR A 83 -0.06 -11.99 1.44
CA TYR A 83 1.32 -12.32 1.77
C TYR A 83 1.48 -12.75 3.22
N LYS A 84 2.25 -13.82 3.44
CA LYS A 84 2.77 -14.17 4.77
C LYS A 84 3.98 -13.29 5.09
N ALA A 85 4.11 -12.89 6.35
CA ALA A 85 5.23 -12.07 6.80
C ALA A 85 6.61 -12.71 6.52
N SER A 86 6.71 -14.04 6.54
CA SER A 86 7.96 -14.75 6.25
C SER A 86 8.43 -14.59 4.81
N ASP A 87 7.54 -14.29 3.85
CA ASP A 87 7.83 -14.39 2.42
C ASP A 87 8.13 -13.02 1.79
N ILE A 88 8.04 -11.95 2.60
CA ILE A 88 8.07 -10.58 2.12
C ILE A 88 9.10 -9.71 2.84
N VAL A 89 9.49 -8.65 2.15
CA VAL A 89 10.14 -7.47 2.71
C VAL A 89 9.21 -6.29 2.53
N THR A 90 8.93 -5.57 3.61
CA THR A 90 8.03 -4.41 3.58
C THR A 90 8.79 -3.09 3.66
N PHE A 91 8.23 -2.06 3.05
CA PHE A 91 8.58 -0.67 3.32
C PHE A 91 7.31 0.17 3.45
N SER A 92 7.33 1.13 4.37
CA SER A 92 6.18 2.03 4.63
C SER A 92 6.57 3.47 4.94
N LYS A 93 7.86 3.74 5.14
CA LYS A 93 8.41 5.05 5.49
C LYS A 93 9.72 5.29 4.75
N LEU A 94 9.92 6.51 4.26
CA LEU A 94 11.15 6.91 3.55
C LEU A 94 12.41 6.78 4.41
N SER A 95 12.30 6.99 5.72
CA SER A 95 13.41 6.85 6.68
C SER A 95 13.68 5.41 7.12
N GLY A 96 12.87 4.43 6.70
CA GLY A 96 13.07 3.02 7.03
C GLY A 96 14.19 2.40 6.22
N LYS A 97 14.66 1.20 6.63
CA LYS A 97 15.73 0.44 5.97
C LYS A 97 15.56 0.37 4.44
N TYR A 98 14.35 0.01 4.00
CA TYR A 98 14.01 -0.12 2.58
C TYR A 98 13.23 1.08 2.04
N GLY A 99 13.23 2.21 2.75
CA GLY A 99 12.46 3.40 2.40
C GLY A 99 12.83 3.99 1.04
N ALA A 100 14.08 3.79 0.61
CA ALA A 100 14.56 4.24 -0.70
C ALA A 100 14.03 3.42 -1.89
N LEU A 101 13.35 2.28 -1.65
CA LEU A 101 12.60 1.56 -2.68
C LEU A 101 11.35 2.32 -3.13
N SER A 102 10.78 3.16 -2.27
CA SER A 102 9.60 3.98 -2.59
C SER A 102 9.82 4.83 -3.84
N ASN A 103 8.79 4.94 -4.67
CA ASN A 103 8.77 5.83 -5.82
C ASN A 103 8.82 7.33 -5.43
N MET A 104 8.58 7.64 -4.16
CA MET A 104 8.69 8.99 -3.59
C MET A 104 10.07 9.31 -3.02
N SER A 105 11.00 8.34 -2.98
CA SER A 105 12.35 8.57 -2.48
C SER A 105 13.18 9.41 -3.47
N THR A 106 13.93 10.35 -2.93
CA THR A 106 14.90 11.18 -3.67
C THR A 106 16.29 10.54 -3.76
N ALA A 107 16.49 9.35 -3.20
CA ALA A 107 17.80 8.69 -3.16
C ALA A 107 18.31 8.28 -4.55
N PHE A 108 17.40 8.04 -5.49
CA PHE A 108 17.70 7.49 -6.81
C PHE A 108 16.92 8.26 -7.88
N PRO A 109 17.37 9.48 -8.22
CA PRO A 109 16.72 10.31 -9.23
C PRO A 109 16.84 9.69 -10.63
N ILE A 110 16.03 10.19 -11.55
CA ILE A 110 15.97 9.73 -12.94
C ILE A 110 16.18 10.93 -13.85
N ASN A 111 17.03 10.78 -14.85
CA ASN A 111 17.14 11.74 -15.95
C ASN A 111 16.45 11.17 -17.18
N LEU A 112 15.58 11.95 -17.82
CA LEU A 112 14.92 11.56 -19.07
C LEU A 112 15.00 12.73 -20.05
N PHE A 113 15.56 12.49 -21.24
CA PHE A 113 15.74 13.50 -22.29
C PHE A 113 16.35 14.84 -21.79
N GLY A 114 17.34 14.75 -20.89
CA GLY A 114 18.01 15.93 -20.32
C GLY A 114 17.29 16.59 -19.14
N HIS A 115 16.09 16.15 -18.77
CA HIS A 115 15.37 16.67 -17.60
C HIS A 115 15.62 15.82 -16.35
N HIS A 116 15.94 16.48 -15.25
CA HIS A 116 16.15 15.86 -13.95
C HIS A 116 14.83 15.67 -13.20
N CYS A 117 14.52 14.43 -12.83
CA CYS A 117 13.37 14.06 -12.02
C CYS A 117 13.85 13.59 -10.64
N TYR A 118 13.54 14.36 -9.58
CA TYR A 118 13.99 14.07 -8.22
C TYR A 118 13.54 12.69 -7.71
N THR A 119 12.37 12.22 -8.14
CA THR A 119 11.81 10.92 -7.74
C THR A 119 11.06 10.29 -8.91
N SER A 120 10.84 8.98 -8.84
CA SER A 120 9.97 8.27 -9.80
C SER A 120 8.54 8.83 -9.82
N GLU A 121 8.01 9.25 -8.66
CA GLU A 121 6.68 9.90 -8.57
C GLU A 121 6.62 11.23 -9.36
N HIS A 122 7.70 12.04 -9.38
CA HIS A 122 7.70 13.27 -10.20
C HIS A 122 7.59 12.94 -11.69
N LEU A 123 8.38 11.96 -12.17
CA LEU A 123 8.31 11.54 -13.55
C LEU A 123 6.94 10.91 -13.87
N PHE A 124 6.39 10.10 -12.97
CA PHE A 124 5.08 9.48 -13.12
C PHE A 124 3.96 10.52 -13.24
N ILE A 125 3.97 11.56 -12.38
CA ILE A 125 3.02 12.66 -12.45
C ILE A 125 3.23 13.46 -13.73
N ALA A 126 4.46 13.76 -14.13
CA ALA A 126 4.72 14.51 -15.37
C ALA A 126 4.21 13.75 -16.60
N LEU A 127 4.45 12.44 -16.69
CA LEU A 127 3.95 11.61 -17.79
C LEU A 127 2.41 11.51 -17.80
N ARG A 128 1.76 11.66 -16.66
CA ARG A 128 0.29 11.79 -16.59
C ARG A 128 -0.24 13.04 -17.27
N PHE A 129 0.59 14.07 -17.45
CA PHE A 129 0.27 15.28 -18.21
C PHE A 129 0.93 15.27 -19.60
N SER A 130 1.05 14.09 -20.22
CA SER A 130 1.46 13.94 -21.62
C SER A 130 0.66 14.90 -22.53
N GLY A 131 1.37 15.64 -23.39
CA GLY A 131 0.81 16.69 -24.24
C GLY A 131 0.72 18.09 -23.61
N HIS A 132 1.13 18.24 -22.34
CA HIS A 132 1.11 19.51 -21.61
C HIS A 132 2.49 19.86 -21.02
N PRO A 133 3.49 20.22 -21.85
CA PRO A 133 4.88 20.43 -21.42
C PRO A 133 5.03 21.49 -20.32
N ASP A 134 4.20 22.52 -20.34
CA ASP A 134 4.13 23.59 -19.35
C ASP A 134 3.63 23.12 -17.98
N ILE A 135 2.76 22.09 -17.93
CA ILE A 135 2.39 21.43 -16.66
C ILE A 135 3.51 20.48 -16.22
N GLN A 136 4.11 19.73 -17.16
CA GLN A 136 5.24 18.84 -16.88
C GLN A 136 6.41 19.61 -16.27
N GLN A 137 6.74 20.78 -16.78
CA GLN A 137 7.77 21.65 -16.21
C GLN A 137 7.45 22.02 -14.76
N LYS A 138 6.23 22.50 -14.49
CA LYS A 138 5.80 22.83 -13.11
C LYS A 138 5.90 21.63 -12.19
N VAL A 139 5.54 20.43 -12.65
CA VAL A 139 5.67 19.19 -11.87
C VAL A 139 7.12 18.95 -11.45
N LEU A 140 8.09 19.13 -12.36
CA LEU A 140 9.51 18.90 -12.09
C LEU A 140 10.16 19.97 -11.21
N GLU A 141 9.59 21.18 -11.15
CA GLU A 141 10.06 22.25 -10.25
C GLU A 141 9.74 21.98 -8.77
N TYR A 142 8.77 21.11 -8.48
CA TYR A 142 8.47 20.71 -7.11
C TYR A 142 9.60 19.86 -6.52
N LYS A 143 10.06 20.23 -5.33
CA LYS A 143 11.08 19.45 -4.60
C LYS A 143 10.51 18.27 -3.82
N ASN A 144 9.22 18.32 -3.48
CA ASN A 144 8.58 17.32 -2.63
C ASN A 144 7.44 16.62 -3.40
N SER A 145 7.63 15.32 -3.63
CA SER A 145 6.74 14.46 -4.40
C SER A 145 5.33 14.35 -3.81
N MET A 146 5.20 14.37 -2.48
CA MET A 146 3.88 14.35 -1.82
C MET A 146 3.09 15.62 -2.07
N TRP A 147 3.74 16.78 -1.99
CA TRP A 147 3.10 18.06 -2.31
C TRP A 147 2.80 18.17 -3.80
N CYS A 148 3.70 17.71 -4.66
CA CYS A 148 3.49 17.61 -6.10
C CYS A 148 2.21 16.80 -6.40
N LYS A 149 2.10 15.57 -5.89
CA LYS A 149 0.90 14.74 -6.03
C LYS A 149 -0.36 15.45 -5.53
N LYS A 150 -0.29 16.08 -4.36
CA LYS A 150 -1.45 16.79 -3.80
C LYS A 150 -1.90 17.94 -4.70
N THR A 151 -0.96 18.72 -5.25
CA THR A 151 -1.27 19.86 -6.13
C THR A 151 -1.81 19.42 -7.48
N PHE A 152 -1.14 18.50 -8.17
CA PHE A 152 -1.47 18.20 -9.57
C PHE A 152 -2.47 17.04 -9.72
N ILE A 153 -2.49 16.08 -8.80
CA ILE A 153 -3.35 14.88 -8.93
C ILE A 153 -4.64 15.01 -8.13
N ASN A 154 -4.58 15.61 -6.94
CA ASN A 154 -5.75 15.68 -6.04
C ASN A 154 -6.53 17.00 -6.18
N SER A 155 -6.07 17.94 -7.00
CA SER A 155 -6.78 19.18 -7.31
C SER A 155 -7.65 19.02 -8.56
N LYS A 156 -8.87 19.57 -8.52
CA LYS A 156 -9.77 19.64 -9.68
C LYS A 156 -9.24 20.53 -10.80
N GLU A 157 -8.37 21.48 -10.48
CA GLU A 157 -7.79 22.43 -11.44
C GLU A 157 -7.05 21.71 -12.58
N TYR A 158 -6.38 20.60 -12.27
CA TYR A 158 -5.54 19.88 -13.23
C TYR A 158 -6.22 18.64 -13.81
N GLU A 159 -7.44 18.30 -13.38
CA GLU A 159 -8.11 17.04 -13.73
C GLU A 159 -8.33 16.89 -15.25
N SER A 160 -8.74 17.96 -15.93
CA SER A 160 -9.00 17.96 -17.38
C SER A 160 -7.76 17.84 -18.25
N TYR A 161 -6.56 18.02 -17.69
CA TYR A 161 -5.28 17.94 -18.40
C TYR A 161 -4.60 16.58 -18.23
N GLN A 162 -5.14 15.72 -17.37
CA GLN A 162 -4.57 14.39 -17.18
C GLN A 162 -4.85 13.53 -18.41
N HIS A 163 -3.92 12.63 -18.70
CA HIS A 163 -4.01 11.70 -19.81
C HIS A 163 -5.34 10.92 -19.73
N PRO A 164 -6.19 10.97 -20.77
CA PRO A 164 -7.56 10.47 -20.70
C PRO A 164 -7.63 8.97 -20.42
N HIS A 165 -6.62 8.22 -20.89
CA HIS A 165 -6.52 6.76 -20.73
C HIS A 165 -5.63 6.34 -19.56
N TRP A 166 -5.31 7.24 -18.63
CA TRP A 166 -4.35 6.94 -17.55
C TRP A 166 -4.70 5.68 -16.73
N ARG A 167 -6.00 5.39 -16.58
CA ARG A 167 -6.49 4.24 -15.81
C ARG A 167 -6.99 3.10 -16.68
N ASP A 168 -6.95 3.24 -18.00
CA ASP A 168 -7.43 2.23 -18.93
C ASP A 168 -6.38 1.13 -19.08
N ASN A 169 -6.82 -0.13 -19.16
CA ASN A 169 -5.98 -1.29 -19.47
C ASN A 169 -4.64 -1.39 -18.70
N TYR A 170 -4.60 -0.92 -17.45
CA TYR A 170 -3.37 -0.87 -16.64
C TYR A 170 -2.25 0.01 -17.21
N PHE A 171 -2.57 0.99 -18.06
CA PHE A 171 -1.60 1.91 -18.64
C PHE A 171 -0.73 2.62 -17.58
N ASP A 172 -1.30 3.03 -16.44
CA ASP A 172 -0.55 3.55 -15.30
C ASP A 172 0.52 2.58 -14.77
N ILE A 173 0.26 1.27 -14.76
CA ILE A 173 1.25 0.27 -14.37
C ILE A 173 2.35 0.17 -15.42
N GLU A 174 2.00 0.15 -16.71
CA GLU A 174 2.98 0.08 -17.80
C GLU A 174 3.91 1.31 -17.82
N VAL A 175 3.37 2.50 -17.57
CA VAL A 175 4.18 3.71 -17.37
C VAL A 175 5.11 3.57 -16.16
N MET A 176 4.63 3.01 -15.04
CA MET A 176 5.50 2.79 -13.87
C MET A 176 6.61 1.78 -14.15
N LYS A 177 6.33 0.71 -14.90
CA LYS A 177 7.35 -0.27 -15.34
C LYS A 177 8.46 0.42 -16.13
N TYR A 178 8.10 1.24 -17.12
CA TYR A 178 9.04 2.05 -17.89
C TYR A 178 9.92 2.92 -16.98
N ILE A 179 9.31 3.64 -16.03
CA ILE A 179 10.03 4.52 -15.10
C ILE A 179 11.01 3.73 -14.22
N ILE A 180 10.61 2.57 -13.70
CA ILE A 180 11.49 1.79 -12.82
C ILE A 180 12.59 1.08 -13.61
N ASN A 181 12.39 0.70 -14.87
CA ASN A 181 13.48 0.29 -15.75
C ASN A 181 14.53 1.40 -15.88
N LEU A 182 14.13 2.65 -16.15
CA LEU A 182 15.06 3.78 -16.20
C LEU A 182 15.79 3.97 -14.86
N LYS A 183 15.07 3.92 -13.74
CA LYS A 183 15.65 4.03 -12.39
C LYS A 183 16.70 2.94 -12.18
N TYR A 184 16.38 1.70 -12.53
CA TYR A 184 17.26 0.54 -12.43
C TYR A 184 18.51 0.70 -13.28
N GLN A 185 18.38 1.14 -14.53
CA GLN A 185 19.51 1.32 -15.44
C GLN A 185 20.45 2.43 -14.96
N GLN A 186 19.90 3.55 -14.49
CA GLN A 186 20.68 4.74 -14.16
C GLN A 186 21.33 4.72 -12.77
N ASN A 187 20.81 3.93 -11.81
CA ASN A 187 21.22 4.03 -10.40
C ASN A 187 21.79 2.71 -9.86
N GLU A 188 23.11 2.64 -9.68
CA GLU A 188 23.78 1.47 -9.08
C GLU A 188 23.33 1.20 -7.64
N GLY A 189 23.25 2.23 -6.80
CA GLY A 189 22.80 2.09 -5.42
C GLY A 189 21.37 1.53 -5.32
N PHE A 190 20.51 1.79 -6.31
CA PHE A 190 19.17 1.22 -6.34
C PHE A 190 19.21 -0.29 -6.62
N ARG A 191 20.10 -0.73 -7.52
CA ARG A 191 20.33 -2.17 -7.80
C ARG A 191 20.87 -2.90 -6.58
N VAL A 192 21.81 -2.29 -5.86
CA VAL A 192 22.34 -2.83 -4.59
C VAL A 192 21.21 -3.00 -3.57
N LEU A 193 20.41 -1.95 -3.35
CA LEU A 193 19.29 -2.00 -2.41
C LEU A 193 18.24 -3.06 -2.78
N LEU A 194 17.92 -3.20 -4.07
CA LEU A 194 17.03 -4.26 -4.54
C LEU A 194 17.60 -5.65 -4.21
N ASN A 195 18.89 -5.88 -4.44
CA ASN A 195 19.55 -7.15 -4.16
C ASN A 195 19.55 -7.53 -2.68
N GLU A 196 19.48 -6.56 -1.74
CA GLU A 196 19.32 -6.85 -0.31
C GLU A 196 18.00 -7.56 0.02
N THR A 197 17.01 -7.50 -0.89
CA THR A 197 15.69 -8.11 -0.71
C THR A 197 15.55 -9.48 -1.38
N LYS A 198 16.64 -10.01 -1.97
CA LYS A 198 16.62 -11.24 -2.78
C LYS A 198 16.00 -12.41 -2.02
N GLY A 199 15.15 -13.18 -2.72
CA GLY A 199 14.44 -14.33 -2.14
C GLY A 199 13.24 -13.96 -1.28
N LYS A 200 12.73 -12.72 -1.41
CA LYS A 200 11.48 -12.24 -0.81
C LYS A 200 10.70 -11.42 -1.82
N ILE A 201 9.38 -11.32 -1.67
CA ILE A 201 8.59 -10.35 -2.43
C ILE A 201 8.72 -8.99 -1.76
N ILE A 202 8.86 -7.94 -2.56
CA ILE A 202 8.83 -6.58 -2.05
C ILE A 202 7.37 -6.12 -1.94
N VAL A 203 6.99 -5.54 -0.79
CA VAL A 203 5.64 -5.04 -0.54
C VAL A 203 5.68 -3.62 0.03
N GLU A 204 4.93 -2.70 -0.58
CA GLU A 204 4.65 -1.41 0.06
C GLU A 204 3.56 -1.59 1.12
N ASP A 205 3.92 -1.49 2.40
CA ASP A 205 2.97 -1.60 3.51
C ASP A 205 2.27 -0.25 3.72
N THR A 206 1.03 -0.17 3.23
CA THR A 206 0.15 0.99 3.35
C THR A 206 -0.90 0.83 4.47
N THR A 207 -0.70 -0.12 5.39
CA THR A 207 -1.67 -0.49 6.45
C THR A 207 -2.20 0.70 7.24
N MET A 208 -1.33 1.67 7.55
CA MET A 208 -1.70 2.85 8.34
C MET A 208 -2.28 4.00 7.50
N GLN A 209 -2.29 3.87 6.17
CA GLN A 209 -2.88 4.86 5.27
C GLN A 209 -4.40 4.66 5.17
N ASN A 210 -5.12 5.70 4.72
CA ASN A 210 -6.53 5.56 4.40
C ASN A 210 -6.71 4.58 3.23
N SER A 211 -7.61 3.61 3.40
CA SER A 211 -7.94 2.65 2.37
C SER A 211 -8.51 3.38 1.16
N SER A 212 -7.80 3.28 0.03
CA SER A 212 -8.19 3.85 -1.25
C SER A 212 -7.77 2.88 -2.36
N ASN A 213 -8.44 2.95 -3.51
CA ASN A 213 -8.06 2.14 -4.67
C ASN A 213 -6.59 2.34 -5.05
N SER A 214 -6.07 3.56 -4.91
CA SER A 214 -4.65 3.82 -5.17
C SER A 214 -3.72 3.12 -4.18
N ALA A 215 -4.05 3.12 -2.89
CA ALA A 215 -3.22 2.48 -1.87
C ALA A 215 -3.16 0.96 -2.07
N LEU A 216 -4.31 0.34 -2.35
CA LEU A 216 -4.40 -1.11 -2.59
C LEU A 216 -3.89 -1.53 -3.97
N ARG A 217 -3.90 -0.63 -4.97
CA ARG A 217 -3.30 -0.89 -6.28
C ARG A 217 -1.78 -1.00 -6.20
N TRP A 218 -1.14 -0.02 -5.55
CA TRP A 218 0.32 0.05 -5.53
C TRP A 218 0.97 -0.77 -4.40
N GLY A 219 0.31 -0.86 -3.24
CA GLY A 219 0.79 -1.58 -2.07
C GLY A 219 -0.24 -2.53 -1.48
N CYS A 220 -0.04 -2.89 -0.21
CA CYS A 220 -0.94 -3.75 0.56
C CYS A 220 -1.34 -3.12 1.89
N GLN A 221 -2.45 -3.60 2.44
CA GLN A 221 -2.92 -3.26 3.77
C GLN A 221 -3.26 -4.50 4.57
N ASP A 222 -3.10 -4.38 5.87
CA ASP A 222 -3.53 -5.38 6.83
C ASP A 222 -4.52 -4.74 7.79
N LEU A 223 -5.81 -4.89 7.48
CA LEU A 223 -6.87 -4.19 8.20
C LEU A 223 -7.00 -4.69 9.64
N GLN A 224 -6.73 -5.99 9.89
CA GLN A 224 -6.79 -6.57 11.23
C GLN A 224 -5.68 -5.99 12.11
N LYS A 225 -4.45 -5.96 11.60
CA LYS A 225 -3.32 -5.31 12.25
C LYS A 225 -3.58 -3.82 12.48
N ARG A 226 -4.14 -3.11 11.50
CA ARG A 226 -4.48 -1.69 11.64
C ARG A 226 -5.43 -1.45 12.80
N ASP A 227 -6.50 -2.24 12.87
CA ASP A 227 -7.54 -2.06 13.86
C ASP A 227 -7.03 -2.41 15.26
N LEU A 228 -6.18 -3.43 15.36
CA LEU A 228 -5.50 -3.76 16.62
C LEU A 228 -4.53 -2.68 17.07
N ILE A 229 -3.68 -2.15 16.17
CA ILE A 229 -2.80 -1.01 16.48
C ILE A 229 -3.62 0.18 16.99
N LYS A 230 -4.76 0.49 16.35
CA LYS A 230 -5.66 1.56 16.78
C LYS A 230 -6.23 1.29 18.17
N LEU A 231 -6.68 0.07 18.45
CA LEU A 231 -7.21 -0.33 19.75
C LEU A 231 -6.14 -0.21 20.84
N THR A 232 -4.96 -0.80 20.64
CA THR A 232 -3.83 -0.71 21.56
C THR A 232 -3.43 0.73 21.86
N ARG A 233 -3.33 1.58 20.83
CA ARG A 233 -3.01 3.01 21.02
C ARG A 233 -4.08 3.73 21.84
N LYS A 234 -5.35 3.37 21.65
CA LYS A 234 -6.46 3.93 22.42
C LYS A 234 -6.37 3.49 23.89
N ASP A 235 -6.13 2.22 24.15
CA ASP A 235 -6.07 1.65 25.50
C ASP A 235 -4.88 2.20 26.28
N ILE A 236 -3.71 2.29 25.64
CA ILE A 236 -2.52 2.93 26.22
C ILE A 236 -2.80 4.40 26.56
N LYS A 237 -3.41 5.16 25.65
CA LYS A 237 -3.81 6.56 25.91
C LYS A 237 -4.78 6.69 27.09
N ALA A 238 -5.75 5.79 27.20
CA ALA A 238 -6.69 5.76 28.32
C ALA A 238 -5.95 5.49 29.65
N PHE A 239 -5.10 4.47 29.67
CA PHE A 239 -4.28 4.12 30.84
C PHE A 239 -3.38 5.27 31.31
N ILE A 240 -2.71 5.95 30.37
CA ILE A 240 -1.86 7.13 30.68
C ILE A 240 -2.72 8.25 31.28
N SER A 241 -3.85 8.57 30.65
CA SER A 241 -4.75 9.63 31.09
C SER A 241 -5.28 9.38 32.51
N GLU A 242 -5.71 8.16 32.79
CA GLU A 242 -6.15 7.75 34.13
C GLU A 242 -5.03 7.86 35.17
N THR A 243 -3.83 7.41 34.81
CA THR A 243 -2.67 7.46 35.71
C THR A 243 -2.29 8.90 36.05
N LEU A 244 -2.22 9.78 35.04
CA LEU A 244 -1.98 11.21 35.24
C LEU A 244 -3.06 11.87 36.09
N ASN A 245 -4.33 11.53 35.87
CA ASN A 245 -5.43 12.08 36.67
C ASN A 245 -5.38 11.62 38.14
N LYS A 246 -5.00 10.36 38.40
CA LYS A 246 -4.77 9.85 39.77
C LYS A 246 -3.61 10.58 40.45
N GLU A 247 -2.50 10.80 39.73
CA GLU A 247 -1.33 11.54 40.24
C GLU A 247 -1.71 12.99 40.58
N LYS A 248 -2.43 13.67 39.67
CA LYS A 248 -2.95 15.04 39.90
C LYS A 248 -3.85 15.11 41.13
N LYS A 249 -4.77 14.15 41.29
CA LYS A 249 -5.64 14.07 42.48
C LYS A 249 -4.86 13.88 43.77
N LYS A 250 -3.88 12.95 43.81
CA LYS A 250 -2.99 12.73 44.96
C LYS A 250 -2.19 13.99 45.33
N GLN A 251 -1.76 14.76 44.33
CA GLN A 251 -1.01 15.99 44.57
C GLN A 251 -1.90 17.16 45.01
N ALA A 252 -3.13 17.24 44.50
CA ALA A 252 -4.11 18.23 44.92
C ALA A 252 -4.53 18.07 46.39
N THR A 253 -4.45 16.86 46.95
CA THR A 253 -4.66 16.58 48.37
C THR A 253 -3.45 16.92 49.26
N LEU A 254 -2.26 17.15 48.70
CA LEU A 254 -1.00 17.39 49.45
C LEU A 254 -0.67 18.89 49.69
N LYS A 255 -1.62 19.83 49.59
CA LYS A 255 -1.35 21.28 49.43
C LYS A 255 -0.34 21.93 50.42
N LYS A 256 0.68 22.57 49.84
CA LYS A 256 1.13 23.98 50.04
C LYS A 256 1.83 24.46 48.74
N PRO A 257 1.99 25.78 48.47
CA PRO A 257 2.49 26.26 47.18
C PRO A 257 3.91 25.73 46.93
N ARG A 258 4.11 25.10 45.78
CA ARG A 258 5.41 24.54 45.40
C ARG A 258 6.33 25.69 44.97
N ALA A 259 7.47 25.84 45.66
CA ALA A 259 8.57 26.66 45.17
C ALA A 259 8.93 26.27 43.73
N GLU A 260 9.47 27.20 42.92
CA GLU A 260 9.86 26.94 41.51
C GLU A 260 10.68 25.66 41.33
N THR A 261 11.55 25.34 42.28
CA THR A 261 12.38 24.12 42.29
C THR A 261 11.53 22.83 42.32
N ALA A 262 10.39 22.85 43.01
CA ALA A 262 9.46 21.73 43.07
C ALA A 262 8.59 21.62 41.80
N GLN A 263 8.30 22.73 41.12
CA GLN A 263 7.67 22.71 39.79
C GLN A 263 8.62 22.15 38.73
N LYS A 264 9.88 22.59 38.70
CA LYS A 264 10.91 22.05 37.77
C LYS A 264 11.16 20.54 37.96
N ARG A 265 11.23 20.06 39.21
CA ARG A 265 11.33 18.62 39.51
C ARG A 265 10.11 17.85 39.00
N GLN A 266 8.92 18.45 39.06
CA GLN A 266 7.69 17.84 38.58
C GLN A 266 7.67 17.73 37.06
N GLU A 267 8.03 18.78 36.33
CA GLU A 267 8.14 18.75 34.87
C GLU A 267 9.15 17.70 34.40
N GLN A 268 10.30 17.59 35.06
CA GLN A 268 11.29 16.54 34.76
C GLN A 268 10.73 15.14 35.02
N LYS A 269 10.01 14.93 36.13
CA LYS A 269 9.39 13.64 36.44
C LYS A 269 8.31 13.28 35.40
N GLN A 270 7.57 14.27 34.91
CA GLN A 270 6.56 14.10 33.88
C GLN A 270 7.17 13.77 32.52
N LYS A 271 8.20 14.52 32.07
CA LYS A 271 8.95 14.21 30.84
C LYS A 271 9.58 12.82 30.88
N LYS A 272 10.15 12.43 32.02
CA LYS A 272 10.71 11.08 32.21
C LYS A 272 9.62 10.01 32.13
N TRP A 273 8.41 10.30 32.62
CA TRP A 273 7.30 9.38 32.52
C TRP A 273 6.78 9.26 31.08
N GLU A 274 6.60 10.39 30.38
CA GLU A 274 6.23 10.43 28.95
C GLU A 274 7.19 9.60 28.08
N ALA A 275 8.50 9.68 28.35
CA ALA A 275 9.50 8.88 27.64
C ALA A 275 9.36 7.36 27.89
N ILE A 276 9.02 6.92 29.11
CA ILE A 276 8.81 5.49 29.39
C ILE A 276 7.50 5.03 28.76
N VAL A 277 6.46 5.86 28.77
CA VAL A 277 5.19 5.58 28.07
C VAL A 277 5.41 5.33 26.59
N GLU A 278 6.14 6.23 25.92
CA GLU A 278 6.48 6.09 24.50
C GLU A 278 7.28 4.80 24.26
N LYS A 279 8.22 4.48 25.15
CA LYS A 279 8.98 3.23 25.09
C LYS A 279 8.09 2.00 25.25
N VAL A 280 7.14 1.99 26.18
CA VAL A 280 6.19 0.87 26.38
C VAL A 280 5.28 0.73 25.17
N GLN A 281 4.78 1.83 24.61
CA GLN A 281 3.98 1.81 23.40
C GLN A 281 4.76 1.20 22.23
N ASN A 282 6.01 1.62 22.03
CA ASN A 282 6.88 1.08 20.98
C ASN A 282 7.14 -0.42 21.17
N VAL A 283 7.45 -0.85 22.40
CA VAL A 283 7.64 -2.28 22.71
C VAL A 283 6.36 -3.05 22.40
N TYR A 284 5.19 -2.58 22.83
CA TYR A 284 3.93 -3.30 22.60
C TYR A 284 3.57 -3.37 21.11
N GLU A 285 3.73 -2.27 20.37
CA GLU A 285 3.54 -2.25 18.91
C GLU A 285 4.52 -3.21 18.21
N GLN A 286 5.78 -3.27 18.66
CA GLN A 286 6.78 -4.18 18.13
C GLN A 286 6.48 -5.66 18.45
N THR A 287 6.12 -5.97 19.70
CA THR A 287 5.75 -7.33 20.13
C THR A 287 4.49 -7.83 19.41
N LEU A 288 3.51 -6.96 19.17
CA LEU A 288 2.34 -7.25 18.32
C LEU A 288 2.74 -7.65 16.90
N LEU A 289 3.71 -6.94 16.32
CA LEU A 289 4.22 -7.24 14.98
C LEU A 289 4.96 -8.58 14.93
N GLU A 290 5.65 -8.95 16.00
CA GLU A 290 6.46 -10.17 16.09
C GLU A 290 5.63 -11.44 16.35
N HIS A 291 4.49 -11.33 17.04
CA HIS A 291 3.73 -12.50 17.52
C HIS A 291 2.34 -12.70 16.89
N CYS A 292 1.84 -11.75 16.12
CA CYS A 292 0.54 -11.90 15.49
C CYS A 292 0.67 -12.24 14.00
N HIS A 293 0.14 -13.41 13.62
CA HIS A 293 0.07 -13.84 12.22
C HIS A 293 -1.02 -13.05 11.49
N TYR A 294 -0.59 -12.08 10.68
CA TYR A 294 -1.49 -11.34 9.82
C TYR A 294 -1.07 -11.40 8.35
N THR A 295 -2.01 -11.04 7.48
CA THR A 295 -1.88 -11.13 6.04
C THR A 295 -2.02 -9.75 5.43
N LEU A 296 -0.96 -9.28 4.76
CA LEU A 296 -1.03 -8.07 3.93
C LEU A 296 -1.77 -8.40 2.63
N SER A 297 -2.78 -7.59 2.28
CA SER A 297 -3.55 -7.74 1.06
C SER A 297 -3.60 -6.49 0.19
N GLY A 298 -3.47 -6.67 -1.12
CA GLY A 298 -3.51 -5.61 -2.14
C GLY A 298 -2.98 -6.13 -3.48
N GLU A 299 -3.16 -5.37 -4.56
CA GLU A 299 -2.61 -5.72 -5.87
C GLU A 299 -1.07 -5.68 -5.86
N ASN A 300 -0.49 -4.84 -4.99
CA ASN A 300 0.96 -4.70 -4.82
C ASN A 300 1.71 -4.45 -6.14
N ALA A 301 1.11 -3.71 -7.07
CA ALA A 301 1.68 -3.51 -8.40
C ALA A 301 3.11 -2.98 -8.34
N PHE A 302 3.39 -2.04 -7.43
CA PHE A 302 4.73 -1.45 -7.32
C PHE A 302 5.75 -2.45 -6.78
N GLY A 303 5.41 -3.15 -5.70
CA GLY A 303 6.26 -4.19 -5.12
C GLY A 303 6.58 -5.31 -6.11
N LYS A 304 5.60 -5.71 -6.93
CA LYS A 304 5.76 -6.67 -8.03
C LYS A 304 6.75 -6.19 -9.09
N ILE A 305 6.62 -4.94 -9.57
CA ILE A 305 7.58 -4.34 -10.51
C ILE A 305 9.00 -4.41 -9.97
N LEU A 306 9.19 -4.00 -8.70
CA LEU A 306 10.50 -4.02 -8.05
C LEU A 306 11.07 -5.45 -7.93
N THR A 307 10.21 -6.41 -7.61
CA THR A 307 10.58 -7.83 -7.44
C THR A 307 11.04 -8.43 -8.77
N VAL A 308 10.27 -8.22 -9.85
CA VAL A 308 10.63 -8.70 -11.20
C VAL A 308 11.94 -8.07 -11.67
N ILE A 309 12.07 -6.75 -11.60
CA ILE A 309 13.28 -6.04 -12.05
C ILE A 309 14.51 -6.48 -11.26
N ARG A 310 14.39 -6.72 -9.94
CA ARG A 310 15.50 -7.25 -9.15
C ARG A 310 15.99 -8.59 -9.70
N ASP A 311 15.05 -9.50 -9.99
CA ASP A 311 15.38 -10.88 -10.34
C ASP A 311 15.82 -11.04 -11.81
N GLN A 312 15.26 -10.22 -12.70
CA GLN A 312 15.50 -10.30 -14.15
C GLN A 312 16.46 -9.22 -14.67
N GLY A 313 16.67 -8.13 -13.90
CA GLY A 313 17.42 -6.95 -14.33
C GLY A 313 16.63 -5.98 -15.21
N TYR A 314 15.39 -6.34 -15.59
CA TYR A 314 14.46 -5.51 -16.37
C TYR A 314 13.03 -6.01 -16.15
N ILE A 315 12.04 -5.30 -16.68
CA ILE A 315 10.66 -5.78 -16.83
C ILE A 315 10.09 -5.28 -18.16
N ASP A 316 9.35 -6.13 -18.86
CA ASP A 316 8.67 -5.72 -20.08
C ASP A 316 7.51 -4.78 -19.77
N TYR A 317 7.36 -3.74 -20.59
CA TYR A 317 6.26 -2.79 -20.53
C TYR A 317 5.62 -2.62 -21.91
N HIS A 318 4.33 -2.26 -21.93
CA HIS A 318 3.60 -2.01 -23.17
C HIS A 318 2.79 -0.70 -23.08
N LEU A 319 3.15 0.30 -23.87
CA LEU A 319 2.46 1.59 -23.89
C LEU A 319 1.38 1.57 -24.97
N ASP A 320 0.18 1.13 -24.59
CA ASP A 320 -1.00 1.06 -25.48
C ASP A 320 -1.45 2.41 -26.05
N TYR A 321 -1.06 3.51 -25.40
CA TYR A 321 -1.44 4.87 -25.75
C TYR A 321 -0.20 5.75 -25.92
N PRO A 322 -0.23 6.74 -26.84
CA PRO A 322 0.88 7.69 -27.02
C PRO A 322 1.24 8.42 -25.72
N LEU A 323 2.51 8.39 -25.36
CA LEU A 323 3.02 8.99 -24.14
C LEU A 323 4.16 9.95 -24.46
N CYS A 324 3.96 11.24 -24.21
CA CYS A 324 4.96 12.26 -24.47
C CYS A 324 5.51 12.84 -23.17
N PHE A 325 6.82 13.03 -23.15
CA PHE A 325 7.53 13.81 -22.14
C PHE A 325 8.18 15.02 -22.80
N PHE A 326 7.63 16.19 -22.53
CA PHE A 326 7.85 17.39 -23.33
C PHE A 326 7.56 17.11 -24.81
N GLU A 327 8.51 17.41 -25.69
CA GLU A 327 8.37 17.18 -27.14
C GLU A 327 8.78 15.77 -27.57
N HIS A 328 9.14 14.90 -26.63
CA HIS A 328 9.61 13.55 -26.93
C HIS A 328 8.52 12.50 -26.70
N GLU A 329 8.17 11.79 -27.75
CA GLU A 329 7.33 10.58 -27.66
C GLU A 329 8.14 9.40 -27.11
N ILE A 330 7.57 8.69 -26.13
CA ILE A 330 8.12 7.48 -25.51
C ILE A 330 7.57 6.27 -26.25
N LYS A 331 8.46 5.35 -26.61
CA LYS A 331 8.15 4.13 -27.37
C LYS A 331 8.41 2.87 -26.56
#